data_AF-A0A1F8PF89-F1
#
_entry.id   AF-A0A1F8PF89-F1
#
_cell.length_a   1.000
_cell.length_b   1.000
_cell.length_c   1.000
_cell.angle_alpha   90.00
_cell.angle_beta   90.00
_cell.angle_gamma   90.00
#
_symmetry.space_group_name_H-M   'P 1'
#
loop_
_entity.id
_entity.type
_entity.pdbx_description
1 polymer ?
#
loop_
_entity_poly.entity_id
_entity_poly.type
_entity_poly.pdbx_seq_one_letter_code
_entity_poly.pdbx_strand_id
1 'polypeptide(L)'
;MSYCIINDQPVFLYSSRYKEIQEQALKGKKTTQTIASIISGTRESKEVDEFVNAFLLKRFEEDPVNFNINWVSFDITGHEATQVVWDLLNDYCNYYGYGYLSDLRDFAQQLTDDPAGDSYKYPAGQVFALNYFVKPARWWWQYTRKMNGRTVSLIIIAKNVHRLVGDLTNFTVFAKDFRINCGPSFGIYPSTTK
;
A
#
# COMPACT_ATOMS: atom_id res chain seq x y z
N MET A 1 5.19 -2.79 6.34
CA MET A 1 6.37 -2.36 5.57
C MET A 1 5.82 -1.43 4.54
N SER A 2 6.34 -0.21 4.53
CA SER A 2 6.19 0.66 3.38
C SER A 2 6.86 -0.03 2.19
N TYR A 3 6.29 0.07 1.00
CA TYR A 3 6.90 -0.23 -0.30
C TYR A 3 8.44 -0.12 -0.35
N CYS A 4 9.09 -0.92 -1.21
CA CYS A 4 10.52 -0.82 -1.47
C CYS A 4 10.80 -0.08 -2.80
N ILE A 5 11.97 0.54 -2.93
CA ILE A 5 12.39 1.23 -4.16
C ILE A 5 13.50 0.41 -4.81
N ILE A 6 13.28 -0.05 -6.04
CA ILE A 6 14.24 -0.82 -6.84
C ILE A 6 14.46 -0.07 -8.15
N ASN A 7 15.66 0.47 -8.38
CA ASN A 7 15.98 1.28 -9.57
C ASN A 7 14.92 2.35 -9.88
N ASP A 8 14.64 3.21 -8.89
CA ASP A 8 13.62 4.27 -8.92
C ASP A 8 12.16 3.80 -9.10
N GLN A 9 11.90 2.49 -9.09
CA GLN A 9 10.56 1.92 -9.18
C GLN A 9 10.05 1.51 -7.80
N PRO A 10 8.94 2.11 -7.30
CA PRO A 10 8.35 1.70 -6.05
C PRO A 10 7.55 0.39 -6.23
N VAL A 11 7.95 -0.64 -5.49
CA VAL A 11 7.30 -1.95 -5.47
C VAL A 11 6.43 -2.06 -4.23
N PHE A 12 5.12 -2.19 -4.44
CA PHE A 12 4.17 -2.43 -3.37
C PHE A 12 4.22 -3.91 -2.94
N LEU A 13 4.53 -4.15 -1.67
CA LEU A 13 4.70 -5.49 -1.10
C LEU A 13 3.50 -5.86 -0.23
N TYR A 14 2.42 -6.33 -0.86
CA TYR A 14 1.23 -6.81 -0.15
C TYR A 14 1.44 -8.21 0.44
N SER A 15 0.64 -8.58 1.44
CA SER A 15 0.87 -9.73 2.32
C SER A 15 1.23 -11.05 1.64
N SER A 16 0.50 -11.48 0.60
CA SER A 16 0.80 -12.74 -0.10
C SER A 16 2.12 -12.64 -0.89
N ARG A 17 2.29 -11.54 -1.64
CA ARG A 17 3.48 -11.24 -2.44
C ARG A 17 4.73 -11.10 -1.60
N TYR A 18 4.60 -10.41 -0.47
CA TYR A 18 5.67 -10.25 0.50
C TYR A 18 6.10 -11.61 1.06
N LYS A 19 5.16 -12.46 1.49
CA LYS A 19 5.46 -13.82 1.94
C LYS A 19 6.16 -14.64 0.88
N GLU A 20 5.68 -14.61 -0.36
CA GLU A 20 6.28 -15.32 -1.49
C GLU A 20 7.74 -14.87 -1.74
N ILE A 21 7.97 -13.56 -1.80
CA ILE A 21 9.31 -12.99 -1.99
C ILE A 21 10.22 -13.36 -0.82
N GLN A 22 9.69 -13.27 0.40
CA GLN A 22 10.43 -13.55 1.61
C GLN A 22 10.85 -15.02 1.69
N GLU A 23 9.97 -15.96 1.37
CA GLU A 23 10.29 -17.38 1.29
C GLU A 23 11.40 -17.67 0.27
N GLN A 24 11.37 -16.99 -0.88
CA GLN A 24 12.41 -17.12 -1.90
C GLN A 24 13.73 -16.48 -1.46
N ALA A 25 13.68 -15.28 -0.87
CA ALA A 25 14.86 -14.54 -0.41
C ALA A 25 15.57 -15.24 0.76
N LEU A 26 14.81 -15.93 1.63
CA LEU A 26 15.34 -16.64 2.79
C LEU A 26 15.66 -18.12 2.51
N LYS A 27 15.51 -18.60 1.27
CA LYS A 27 15.80 -19.99 0.91
C LYS A 27 17.26 -20.33 1.23
N GLY A 28 17.48 -21.27 2.14
CA GLY A 28 18.82 -21.67 2.61
C GLY A 28 19.42 -20.81 3.73
N LYS A 29 18.64 -19.91 4.35
CA LYS A 29 19.03 -19.09 5.50
C LYS A 29 18.64 -19.74 6.84
N LYS A 30 19.21 -19.26 7.95
CA LYS A 30 19.02 -19.86 9.31
C LYS A 30 17.62 -19.58 9.87
N THR A 31 17.09 -20.52 10.67
CA THR A 31 15.75 -20.47 11.30
C THR A 31 15.46 -19.21 12.11
N THR A 32 16.47 -18.57 12.70
CA THR A 32 16.33 -17.30 13.44
C THR A 32 15.86 -16.14 12.56
N GLN A 33 16.23 -16.12 11.28
CA GLN A 33 15.79 -15.09 10.32
C GLN A 33 14.34 -15.33 9.87
N THR A 34 13.87 -16.59 9.89
CA THR A 34 12.46 -16.93 9.65
C THR A 34 11.56 -16.43 10.78
N ILE A 35 11.97 -16.61 12.05
CA ILE A 35 11.20 -16.15 13.21
C ILE A 35 11.19 -14.61 13.29
N ALA A 36 12.30 -13.96 12.98
CA ALA A 36 12.41 -12.51 12.97
C ALA A 36 11.46 -11.79 12.01
N SER A 37 11.08 -12.45 10.90
CA SER A 37 10.13 -11.89 9.95
C SER A 37 8.72 -11.68 10.51
N ILE A 38 8.41 -12.35 11.62
CA ILE A 38 7.12 -12.26 12.31
C ILE A 38 7.11 -11.03 13.24
N ILE A 39 8.28 -10.55 13.70
CA ILE A 39 8.40 -9.48 14.71
C ILE A 39 9.02 -8.22 14.09
N SER A 40 8.16 -7.25 13.76
CA SER A 40 8.56 -5.94 13.21
C SER A 40 9.39 -5.13 14.22
N GLY A 41 10.43 -4.43 13.73
CA GLY A 41 11.23 -3.48 14.52
C GLY A 41 12.45 -4.08 15.23
N THR A 42 12.64 -5.40 15.13
CA THR A 42 13.86 -6.09 15.57
C THR A 42 15.01 -5.86 14.59
N ARG A 43 16.26 -6.05 15.03
CA ARG A 43 17.42 -5.98 14.13
C ARG A 43 17.30 -7.01 13.01
N GLU A 44 16.83 -8.20 13.37
CA GLU A 44 16.66 -9.31 12.47
C GLU A 44 15.53 -9.06 11.45
N SER A 45 14.50 -8.27 11.78
CA SER A 45 13.50 -7.83 10.79
C SER A 45 14.10 -6.92 9.71
N LYS A 46 15.07 -6.07 10.08
CA LYS A 46 15.80 -5.25 9.09
C LYS A 46 16.65 -6.11 8.16
N GLU A 47 17.30 -7.15 8.68
CA GLU A 47 18.04 -8.10 7.84
C GLU A 47 17.12 -8.80 6.83
N VAL A 48 15.89 -9.15 7.22
CA VAL A 48 14.89 -9.71 6.30
C VAL A 48 14.53 -8.72 5.19
N ASP A 49 14.30 -7.45 5.54
CA ASP A 49 14.01 -6.40 4.58
C ASP A 49 15.17 -6.20 3.58
N GLU A 50 16.42 -6.28 4.06
CA GLU A 50 17.62 -6.25 3.22
C GLU A 50 17.68 -7.44 2.25
N PHE A 51 17.34 -8.65 2.69
CA PHE A 51 17.29 -9.83 1.80
C PHE A 51 16.19 -9.70 0.74
N VAL A 52 15.01 -9.19 1.13
CA VAL A 52 13.90 -8.93 0.20
C VAL A 52 14.33 -7.91 -0.86
N ASN A 53 14.97 -6.82 -0.44
CA ASN A 53 15.46 -5.79 -1.37
C ASN A 53 16.53 -6.37 -2.32
N ALA A 54 17.54 -7.07 -1.78
CA ALA A 54 18.58 -7.70 -2.58
C ALA A 54 18.03 -8.72 -3.58
N PHE A 55 17.01 -9.49 -3.19
CA PHE A 55 16.33 -10.41 -4.10
C PHE A 55 15.66 -9.67 -5.26
N LEU A 56 14.88 -8.61 -4.97
CA LEU A 56 14.20 -7.84 -6.01
C LEU A 56 15.18 -7.11 -6.92
N LEU A 57 16.28 -6.57 -6.37
CA LEU A 57 17.34 -5.97 -7.16
C LEU A 57 17.96 -7.00 -8.12
N LYS A 58 18.24 -8.23 -7.64
CA LYS A 58 18.74 -9.31 -8.50
C LYS A 58 17.75 -9.66 -9.62
N ARG A 59 16.45 -9.69 -9.32
CA ARG A 59 15.41 -9.93 -10.34
C ARG A 59 15.36 -8.82 -11.39
N PHE A 60 15.58 -7.58 -10.99
CA PHE A 60 15.70 -6.46 -11.91
C PHE A 60 16.95 -6.60 -12.79
N GLU A 61 18.10 -6.98 -12.23
CA GLU A 61 19.33 -7.20 -12.99
C GLU A 61 19.24 -8.38 -13.97
N GLU A 62 18.53 -9.44 -13.60
CA GLU A 62 18.31 -10.63 -14.44
C GLU A 62 17.38 -10.35 -15.63
N ASP A 63 16.30 -9.60 -15.42
CA ASP A 63 15.31 -9.28 -16.45
C ASP A 63 14.68 -7.89 -16.25
N PRO A 64 15.40 -6.81 -16.61
CA PRO A 64 14.91 -5.45 -16.40
C PRO A 64 13.69 -5.12 -17.27
N VAL A 65 13.57 -5.79 -18.42
CA VAL A 65 12.49 -5.54 -19.39
C VAL A 65 11.15 -5.99 -18.82
N ASN A 66 11.09 -7.17 -18.21
CA ASN A 66 9.85 -7.69 -17.65
C ASN A 66 9.70 -7.43 -16.15
N PHE A 67 10.69 -6.80 -15.49
CA PHE A 67 10.64 -6.57 -14.05
C PHE A 67 9.37 -5.84 -13.61
N ASN A 68 8.97 -4.80 -14.35
CA ASN A 68 7.77 -4.03 -14.00
C ASN A 68 6.50 -4.91 -14.04
N ILE A 69 6.32 -5.67 -15.12
CA ILE A 69 5.16 -6.55 -15.31
C ILE A 69 5.13 -7.63 -14.22
N ASN A 70 6.29 -8.19 -13.93
CA ASN A 70 6.40 -9.33 -13.03
C ASN A 70 6.33 -8.91 -11.57
N TRP A 71 6.92 -7.78 -11.16
CA TRP A 71 7.15 -7.46 -9.75
C TRP A 71 6.54 -6.15 -9.28
N VAL A 72 6.36 -5.15 -10.15
CA VAL A 72 5.88 -3.81 -9.79
C VAL A 72 4.36 -3.71 -9.96
N SER A 73 3.85 -4.23 -11.08
CA SER A 73 2.44 -4.23 -11.42
C SER A 73 1.66 -5.29 -10.63
N PHE A 74 0.41 -4.97 -10.29
CA PHE A 74 -0.50 -5.86 -9.60
C PHE A 74 -1.92 -5.78 -10.17
N ASP A 75 -2.64 -6.90 -10.07
CA ASP A 75 -4.08 -7.02 -10.30
C ASP A 75 -4.67 -7.90 -9.18
N ILE A 76 -5.04 -7.23 -8.09
CA ILE A 76 -5.50 -7.87 -6.86
C ILE A 76 -7.02 -7.85 -6.88
N THR A 77 -7.67 -9.00 -6.67
CA THR A 77 -9.13 -9.13 -6.76
C THR A 77 -9.75 -9.77 -5.52
N GLY A 78 -11.05 -9.56 -5.34
CA GLY A 78 -11.85 -10.26 -4.32
C GLY A 78 -11.40 -9.95 -2.89
N HIS A 79 -11.31 -10.99 -2.07
CA HIS A 79 -11.03 -10.86 -0.64
C HIS A 79 -9.66 -10.24 -0.35
N GLU A 80 -8.66 -10.53 -1.17
CA GLU A 80 -7.32 -9.97 -1.00
C GLU A 80 -7.33 -8.45 -1.23
N ALA A 81 -8.08 -7.96 -2.23
CA ALA A 81 -8.25 -6.54 -2.46
C ALA A 81 -8.87 -5.83 -1.24
N THR A 82 -9.83 -6.46 -0.57
CA THR A 82 -10.42 -5.96 0.68
C THR A 82 -9.39 -5.88 1.81
N GLN A 83 -8.45 -6.81 1.89
CA GLN A 83 -7.45 -6.86 2.97
C GLN A 83 -6.33 -5.83 2.79
N VAL A 84 -5.91 -5.57 1.53
CA VAL A 84 -4.68 -4.81 1.26
C VAL A 84 -4.91 -3.36 0.85
N VAL A 85 -6.17 -2.95 0.61
CA VAL A 85 -6.50 -1.61 0.13
C VAL A 85 -6.03 -0.50 1.08
N TRP A 86 -6.07 -0.74 2.40
CA TRP A 86 -5.54 0.20 3.38
C TRP A 86 -4.03 0.39 3.20
N ASP A 87 -3.27 -0.70 3.16
CA ASP A 87 -1.82 -0.67 3.03
C ASP A 87 -1.40 0.01 1.73
N LEU A 88 -2.06 -0.30 0.62
CA LEU A 88 -1.79 0.32 -0.67
C LEU A 88 -2.04 1.84 -0.66
N LEU A 89 -3.17 2.28 -0.08
CA LEU A 89 -3.48 3.71 0.01
C LEU A 89 -2.57 4.44 0.99
N ASN A 90 -2.15 3.79 2.07
CA ASN A 90 -1.17 4.31 3.01
C ASN A 90 0.19 4.52 2.32
N ASP A 91 0.64 3.53 1.56
CA ASP A 91 1.88 3.60 0.80
C ASP A 91 1.82 4.66 -0.29
N TYR A 92 0.69 4.79 -0.98
CA TYR A 92 0.43 5.87 -1.93
C TYR A 92 0.53 7.26 -1.28
N CYS A 93 -0.09 7.42 -0.10
CA CYS A 93 -0.03 8.67 0.66
C CYS A 93 1.40 9.00 1.10
N ASN A 94 2.16 8.01 1.55
CA ASN A 94 3.56 8.17 1.93
C ASN A 94 4.46 8.48 0.73
N TYR A 95 4.19 7.89 -0.43
CA TYR A 95 4.97 8.10 -1.65
C TYR A 95 4.73 9.50 -2.25
N TYR A 96 3.47 9.91 -2.41
CA TYR A 96 3.12 11.18 -3.03
C TYR A 96 3.09 12.37 -2.05
N GLY A 97 2.83 12.14 -0.77
CA GLY A 97 2.73 13.17 0.26
C GLY A 97 1.49 14.08 0.14
N TYR A 98 0.49 13.71 -0.67
CA TYR A 98 -0.71 14.53 -0.93
C TYR A 98 -1.98 14.01 -0.23
N GLY A 99 -1.84 13.12 0.76
CA GLY A 99 -2.96 12.68 1.58
C GLY A 99 -2.51 11.90 2.81
N TYR A 100 -3.49 11.49 3.62
CA TYR A 100 -3.30 10.59 4.75
C TYR A 100 -4.57 9.77 5.01
N LEU A 101 -4.42 8.62 5.66
CA LEU A 101 -5.55 7.82 6.10
C LEU A 101 -5.96 8.16 7.53
N SER A 102 -7.25 8.09 7.82
CA SER A 102 -7.79 8.17 9.18
C SER A 102 -8.65 6.96 9.48
N ASP A 103 -8.33 6.30 10.58
CA ASP A 103 -9.18 5.28 11.16
C ASP A 103 -10.44 5.96 11.73
N LEU A 104 -11.61 5.45 11.33
CA LEU A 104 -12.90 5.98 11.75
C LEU A 104 -13.49 5.24 12.95
N ARG A 105 -12.80 4.21 13.45
CA ARG A 105 -13.20 3.50 14.66
C ARG A 105 -12.99 4.35 15.90
N ASP A 106 -13.87 4.17 16.87
CA ASP A 106 -13.63 4.65 18.23
C ASP A 106 -12.64 3.76 18.99
N PHE A 107 -12.20 4.20 20.17
CA PHE A 107 -11.25 3.46 20.99
C PHE A 107 -11.72 2.05 21.37
N ALA A 108 -13.03 1.87 21.61
CA ALA A 108 -13.58 0.56 21.97
C ALA A 108 -13.55 -0.39 20.75
N GLN A 109 -13.92 0.11 19.57
CA GLN A 109 -13.84 -0.62 18.31
C GLN A 109 -12.40 -0.96 17.91
N GLN A 110 -11.44 -0.08 18.19
CA GLN A 110 -10.02 -0.37 17.95
C GLN A 110 -9.51 -1.55 18.81
N LEU A 111 -10.11 -1.77 19.99
CA LEU A 111 -9.75 -2.88 20.88
C LEU A 111 -10.42 -4.21 20.50
N THR A 112 -11.59 -4.17 19.85
CA THR A 112 -12.38 -5.38 19.54
C THR A 112 -12.32 -5.80 18.08
N ASP A 113 -12.26 -4.84 17.16
CA ASP A 113 -12.24 -5.08 15.72
C ASP A 113 -10.80 -5.08 15.23
N ASP A 114 -10.02 -6.08 15.60
CA ASP A 114 -8.79 -6.42 14.87
C ASP A 114 -9.14 -7.45 13.78
N PRO A 115 -9.57 -7.03 12.57
CA PRO A 115 -9.86 -7.96 11.50
C PRO A 115 -8.63 -8.72 11.01
N ALA A 116 -7.42 -8.31 11.41
CA ALA A 116 -6.17 -8.91 10.96
C ALA A 116 -5.66 -10.01 11.89
N GLY A 117 -6.12 -10.07 13.15
CA GLY A 117 -6.06 -11.21 14.10
C GLY A 117 -4.68 -11.73 14.51
N ASP A 118 -3.70 -11.75 13.61
CA ASP A 118 -2.39 -12.39 13.72
C ASP A 118 -1.25 -11.49 13.15
N SER A 119 -1.53 -10.28 12.66
CA SER A 119 -0.51 -9.38 12.11
C SER A 119 -0.34 -8.09 12.93
N TYR A 120 0.82 -7.94 13.57
CA TYR A 120 1.28 -6.74 14.30
C TYR A 120 1.49 -5.48 13.42
N LYS A 121 0.96 -5.43 12.20
CA LYS A 121 1.05 -4.28 11.30
C LYS A 121 -0.33 -3.62 11.25
N TYR A 122 -0.47 -2.51 12.00
CA TYR A 122 -1.59 -1.57 12.03
C TYR A 122 -2.94 -2.14 11.55
N PRO A 123 -3.70 -2.84 12.41
CA PRO A 123 -4.99 -3.37 12.02
C PRO A 123 -5.95 -2.20 11.85
N ALA A 124 -6.07 -1.67 10.65
CA ALA A 124 -7.02 -0.62 10.37
C ALA A 124 -8.44 -1.19 10.26
N GLY A 125 -9.43 -0.40 10.65
CA GLY A 125 -10.83 -0.80 10.56
C GLY A 125 -11.26 -1.07 9.12
N GLN A 126 -12.34 -1.84 8.96
CA GLN A 126 -12.97 -2.09 7.66
C GLN A 126 -13.58 -0.83 7.02
N VAL A 127 -13.64 0.28 7.76
CA VAL A 127 -14.15 1.58 7.31
C VAL A 127 -13.15 2.64 7.71
N PHE A 128 -12.72 3.44 6.74
CA PHE A 128 -11.71 4.46 6.96
C PHE A 128 -11.87 5.66 6.01
N ALA A 129 -11.23 6.77 6.36
CA ALA A 129 -11.21 7.95 5.50
C ALA A 129 -9.86 8.12 4.80
N LEU A 130 -9.90 8.32 3.48
CA LEU A 130 -8.79 8.86 2.70
C LEU A 130 -8.95 10.39 2.64
N ASN A 131 -8.04 11.10 3.29
CA ASN A 131 -8.01 12.55 3.32
C ASN A 131 -6.99 13.05 2.30
N TYR A 132 -7.47 13.59 1.18
CA TYR A 132 -6.62 14.03 0.08
C TYR A 132 -6.58 15.55 -0.03
N PHE A 133 -5.38 16.13 -0.08
CA PHE A 133 -5.20 17.57 -0.19
C PHE A 133 -5.45 18.06 -1.62
N VAL A 134 -6.30 19.07 -1.78
CA VAL A 134 -6.51 19.71 -3.08
C VAL A 134 -5.25 20.51 -3.45
N LYS A 135 -4.57 20.12 -4.54
CA LYS A 135 -3.43 20.85 -5.07
C LYS A 135 -3.82 22.32 -5.33
N PRO A 136 -3.04 23.31 -4.88
CA PRO A 136 -3.34 24.70 -5.19
C PRO A 136 -3.34 24.92 -6.70
N ALA A 137 -4.33 25.66 -7.23
CA ALA A 137 -4.44 25.95 -8.67
C ALA A 137 -3.25 26.75 -9.25
N ARG A 138 -2.34 27.25 -8.42
CA ARG A 138 -1.18 28.06 -8.83
C ARG A 138 0.10 27.48 -8.23
N TRP A 139 1.11 27.27 -9.08
CA TRP A 139 2.41 26.67 -8.73
C TRP A 139 3.14 27.39 -7.58
N TRP A 140 3.06 28.72 -7.50
CA TRP A 140 3.72 29.50 -6.44
C TRP A 140 3.09 29.33 -5.03
N TRP A 141 1.85 28.81 -4.93
CA TRP A 141 1.17 28.59 -3.65
C TRP A 141 1.67 27.32 -2.92
N GLN A 142 2.38 26.45 -3.64
CA GLN A 142 3.02 25.26 -3.08
C GLN A 142 4.08 25.61 -2.02
N TYR A 143 4.72 26.77 -2.16
CA TYR A 143 5.78 27.23 -1.25
C TYR A 143 5.26 27.96 -0.01
N THR A 144 4.08 28.60 -0.09
CA THR A 144 3.51 29.40 1.01
C THR A 144 2.44 28.67 1.81
N ARG A 145 1.84 27.60 1.26
CA ARG A 145 0.81 26.79 1.92
C ARG A 145 1.22 25.32 1.88
N LYS A 146 2.21 24.95 2.68
CA LYS A 146 2.42 23.54 3.04
C LYS A 146 1.12 23.01 3.64
N MET A 147 0.42 22.13 2.94
CA MET A 147 -0.62 21.21 3.44
C MET A 147 -1.80 21.81 4.27
N ASN A 148 -2.00 23.13 4.30
CA ASN A 148 -3.14 23.79 4.97
C ASN A 148 -4.30 24.10 3.98
N GLY A 149 -4.49 23.21 3.00
CA GLY A 149 -5.47 23.37 1.92
C GLY A 149 -6.85 22.82 2.25
N ARG A 150 -7.78 22.92 1.30
CA ARG A 150 -9.02 22.15 1.37
C ARG A 150 -8.68 20.66 1.23
N THR A 151 -9.26 19.85 2.09
CA THR A 151 -9.12 18.40 2.04
C THR A 151 -10.43 17.80 1.57
N VAL A 152 -10.35 16.87 0.62
CA VAL A 152 -11.49 16.00 0.28
C VAL A 152 -11.33 14.74 1.12
N SER A 153 -12.32 14.44 1.94
CA SER A 153 -12.36 13.20 2.72
C SER A 153 -13.27 12.21 2.03
N LEU A 154 -12.72 11.05 1.66
CA LEU A 154 -13.45 9.95 1.06
C LEU A 154 -13.55 8.81 2.07
N ILE A 155 -14.78 8.43 2.43
CA ILE A 155 -15.02 7.26 3.27
C ILE A 155 -14.97 6.01 2.40
N ILE A 156 -14.05 5.11 2.73
CA ILE A 156 -13.83 3.84 2.05
C ILE A 156 -14.29 2.72 2.98
N ILE A 157 -15.19 1.89 2.49
CA ILE A 157 -15.59 0.64 3.13
C ILE A 157 -14.80 -0.47 2.43
N ALA A 158 -13.81 -1.05 3.10
CA ALA A 158 -12.91 -2.04 2.53
C ALA A 158 -13.66 -3.23 1.90
N LYS A 159 -14.74 -3.70 2.54
CA LYS A 159 -15.61 -4.78 2.03
C LYS A 159 -16.23 -4.49 0.66
N ASN A 160 -16.36 -3.22 0.28
CA ASN A 160 -16.91 -2.83 -1.03
C ASN A 160 -15.84 -2.77 -2.12
N VAL A 161 -14.55 -2.87 -1.76
CA VAL A 161 -13.43 -2.90 -2.69
C VAL A 161 -13.27 -4.31 -3.22
N HIS A 162 -13.36 -4.46 -4.55
CA HIS A 162 -13.35 -5.77 -5.20
C HIS A 162 -12.17 -5.96 -6.16
N ARG A 163 -11.46 -4.88 -6.54
CA ARG A 163 -10.27 -4.97 -7.39
C ARG A 163 -9.33 -3.78 -7.20
N LEU A 164 -8.03 -4.03 -7.25
CA LEU A 164 -6.94 -3.05 -7.25
C LEU A 164 -6.03 -3.37 -8.45
N VAL A 165 -5.82 -2.41 -9.35
CA VAL A 165 -5.03 -2.64 -10.57
C VAL A 165 -4.06 -1.50 -10.81
N GLY A 166 -2.81 -1.83 -11.12
CA GLY A 166 -1.78 -0.89 -11.54
C GLY A 166 -0.48 -1.12 -10.79
N ASP A 167 0.23 -0.05 -10.48
CA ASP A 167 1.42 -0.05 -9.63
C ASP A 167 1.32 1.07 -8.57
N LEU A 168 2.30 1.20 -7.67
CA LEU A 168 2.22 2.22 -6.61
C LEU A 168 2.19 3.65 -7.16
N THR A 169 2.76 3.89 -8.35
CA THR A 169 2.76 5.22 -8.99
C THR A 169 1.44 5.53 -9.67
N ASN A 170 0.74 4.51 -10.16
CA ASN A 170 -0.52 4.67 -10.87
C ASN A 170 -1.39 3.42 -10.75
N PHE A 171 -2.41 3.47 -9.90
CA PHE A 171 -3.36 2.39 -9.72
C PHE A 171 -4.80 2.88 -9.63
N THR A 172 -5.72 1.95 -9.82
CA THR A 172 -7.15 2.17 -9.66
C THR A 172 -7.70 1.27 -8.57
N VAL A 173 -8.42 1.87 -7.62
CA VAL A 173 -9.26 1.17 -6.64
C VAL A 173 -10.66 1.04 -7.21
N PHE A 174 -11.14 -0.18 -7.42
CA PHE A 174 -12.51 -0.45 -7.82
C PHE A 174 -13.34 -0.84 -6.60
N ALA A 175 -14.30 0.02 -6.25
CA ALA A 175 -15.30 -0.23 -5.24
C ALA A 175 -16.68 -0.39 -5.89
N LYS A 176 -17.66 -0.88 -5.12
CA LYS A 176 -19.03 -1.09 -5.58
C LYS A 176 -19.62 0.12 -6.30
N ASP A 177 -19.54 1.30 -5.67
CA ASP A 177 -20.25 2.50 -6.12
C ASP A 177 -19.34 3.54 -6.81
N PHE A 178 -18.02 3.37 -6.71
CA PHE A 178 -17.05 4.30 -7.28
C PHE A 178 -15.75 3.61 -7.65
N ARG A 179 -14.94 4.29 -8.46
CA ARG A 179 -13.52 3.99 -8.60
C ARG A 179 -12.67 5.19 -8.23
N ILE A 180 -11.51 4.94 -7.66
CA ILE A 180 -10.51 5.95 -7.34
C ILE A 180 -9.31 5.70 -8.26
N ASN A 181 -8.91 6.71 -9.02
CA ASN A 181 -7.64 6.68 -9.72
C ASN A 181 -6.61 7.37 -8.83
N CYS A 182 -5.61 6.61 -8.40
CA CYS A 182 -4.50 7.05 -7.57
C CYS A 182 -3.25 7.16 -8.44
N GLY A 183 -2.78 8.37 -8.68
CA GLY A 183 -1.53 8.64 -9.39
C GLY A 183 -1.14 10.10 -9.28
N PRO A 184 -0.35 10.66 -10.22
CA PRO A 184 -0.01 12.09 -10.22
C PRO A 184 -1.24 13.00 -10.24
N SER A 185 -2.31 12.52 -10.88
CA SER A 185 -3.65 13.08 -10.88
C SER A 185 -4.60 12.16 -10.11
N PHE A 186 -5.09 12.62 -8.97
CA PHE A 186 -6.10 11.90 -8.19
C PHE A 186 -7.49 12.18 -8.74
N GLY A 187 -8.32 11.15 -8.88
CA GLY A 187 -9.69 11.29 -9.37
C GLY A 187 -10.64 10.28 -8.76
N ILE A 188 -11.87 10.72 -8.48
CA ILE A 188 -12.97 9.86 -8.00
C ILE A 188 -14.05 9.86 -9.07
N TYR A 189 -14.48 8.69 -9.49
CA TYR A 189 -15.48 8.52 -10.55
C TYR A 189 -16.60 7.60 -10.05
N PRO A 190 -17.87 7.88 -10.39
CA PRO A 190 -18.94 6.92 -10.14
C PRO A 190 -18.67 5.62 -10.89
N SER A 191 -18.99 4.50 -10.25
CA SER A 191 -18.92 3.20 -10.90
C SER A 191 -19.98 3.15 -12.01
N THR A 192 -19.58 2.78 -13.22
CA THR A 192 -20.49 2.68 -14.38
C THR A 192 -21.03 1.27 -14.58
N THR A 193 -20.67 0.33 -13.71
CA THR A 193 -21.18 -1.04 -13.71
C THR A 193 -22.59 -1.07 -13.12
N LYS A 194 -23.59 -1.14 -14.01
CA LYS A 194 -24.92 -1.68 -13.70
C LYS A 194 -24.86 -3.20 -13.59
#